data_AF-A0A959NB91-F1
#
_entry.id   AF-A0A959NB91-F1
#
_cell.length_a   1.000
_cell.length_b   1.000
_cell.length_c   1.000
_cell.angle_alpha   90.00
_cell.angle_beta   90.00
_cell.angle_gamma   90.00
#
_symmetry.space_group_name_H-M   'P 1'
#
loop_
_entity.id
_entity.type
_entity.pdbx_description
1 polymer ?
#
loop_
_entity_poly.entity_id
_entity_poly.type
_entity_poly.pdbx_seq_one_letter_code
_entity_poly.pdbx_strand_id
1 'polypeptide(L)'
;MWRKFIFIAFCSLPLCAISQDINGIWRGKLVMAPGSCFPVYNIEMNIQLVGTHIVGTAYHYKDTLNYVREYFEGELNTDSNFISIQENGMISFNVPDDCVPCIKKYQLT
;
A
#
# COMPACT_ATOMS: atom_id res chain seq x y z
N MET A 1 -43.99 -38.53 -20.57
CA MET A 1 -43.70 -38.31 -19.13
C MET A 1 -42.40 -37.53 -19.01
N TRP A 2 -42.59 -36.22 -18.94
CA TRP A 2 -41.66 -35.14 -18.69
C TRP A 2 -41.11 -35.29 -17.27
N ARG A 3 -39.83 -35.62 -17.09
CA ARG A 3 -39.08 -35.56 -15.81
C ARG A 3 -37.69 -36.13 -16.09
N LYS A 4 -36.64 -35.48 -15.57
CA LYS A 4 -35.21 -35.86 -15.64
C LYS A 4 -34.33 -35.15 -16.68
N PHE A 5 -34.64 -33.91 -17.05
CA PHE A 5 -33.64 -33.01 -17.68
C PHE A 5 -33.60 -31.63 -17.00
N ILE A 6 -33.81 -31.59 -15.67
CA ILE A 6 -33.68 -30.37 -14.87
C ILE A 6 -32.80 -30.71 -13.67
N PHE A 7 -31.50 -30.91 -13.87
CA PHE A 7 -30.55 -31.00 -12.76
C PHE A 7 -29.11 -30.62 -13.12
N ILE A 8 -28.89 -29.88 -14.21
CA ILE A 8 -27.57 -29.33 -14.57
C ILE A 8 -27.77 -27.94 -15.18
N ALA A 9 -28.26 -27.00 -14.38
CA ALA A 9 -28.35 -25.58 -14.77
C ALA A 9 -28.25 -24.65 -13.55
N PHE A 10 -27.49 -25.08 -12.53
CA PHE A 10 -27.23 -24.31 -11.33
C PHE A 10 -25.72 -24.31 -11.09
N CYS A 11 -25.13 -23.12 -10.92
CA CYS A 11 -23.69 -22.87 -10.71
C CYS A 11 -22.78 -22.82 -11.95
N SER A 12 -23.11 -21.99 -12.92
CA SER A 12 -22.09 -21.30 -13.73
C SER A 12 -22.40 -19.81 -13.80
N LEU A 13 -22.51 -19.17 -12.64
CA LEU A 13 -22.37 -17.72 -12.54
C LEU A 13 -20.87 -17.43 -12.63
N PRO A 14 -20.39 -16.64 -13.60
CA PRO A 14 -19.02 -16.16 -13.56
C PRO A 14 -18.91 -15.29 -12.31
N LEU A 15 -18.08 -15.72 -11.36
CA LEU A 15 -17.59 -14.85 -10.30
C LEU A 15 -16.81 -13.74 -11.01
N CYS A 16 -17.42 -12.58 -11.20
CA CYS A 16 -16.69 -11.38 -11.54
C CYS A 16 -15.72 -11.12 -10.38
N ALA A 17 -14.47 -11.54 -10.56
CA ALA A 17 -13.38 -11.14 -9.69
C ALA A 17 -13.20 -9.64 -9.89
N ILE A 18 -13.81 -8.85 -9.01
CA ILE A 18 -13.56 -7.42 -8.95
C ILE A 18 -12.14 -7.30 -8.40
N SER A 19 -11.22 -6.84 -9.24
CA SER A 19 -9.89 -6.43 -8.78
C SER A 19 -10.05 -5.36 -7.71
N GLN A 20 -9.29 -5.45 -6.62
CA GLN A 20 -9.37 -4.46 -5.55
C GLN A 20 -8.84 -3.12 -6.08
N ASP A 21 -9.66 -2.08 -5.98
CA ASP A 21 -9.19 -0.72 -6.21
C ASP A 21 -8.31 -0.30 -5.02
N ILE A 22 -7.01 -0.12 -5.27
CA ILE A 22 -6.03 0.26 -4.25
C ILE A 22 -5.89 1.78 -4.11
N ASN A 23 -6.55 2.57 -4.95
CA ASN A 23 -6.46 4.02 -4.91
C ASN A 23 -6.97 4.57 -3.58
N GLY A 24 -6.34 5.65 -3.10
CA GLY A 24 -6.78 6.40 -1.93
C GLY A 24 -5.81 6.35 -0.76
N ILE A 25 -6.34 6.63 0.44
CA ILE A 25 -5.55 6.85 1.64
C ILE A 25 -5.54 5.61 2.53
N TRP A 26 -4.36 5.03 2.69
CA TRP A 26 -4.08 3.88 3.53
C TRP A 26 -3.39 4.33 4.80
N ARG A 27 -3.88 3.88 5.96
CA ARG A 27 -3.32 4.24 7.27
C ARG A 27 -2.86 3.01 8.02
N GLY A 28 -1.75 3.14 8.72
CA GLY A 28 -1.20 2.06 9.51
C GLY A 28 -0.23 2.54 10.57
N LYS A 29 0.49 1.59 11.14
CA LYS A 29 1.58 1.83 12.08
C LYS A 29 2.82 1.08 11.64
N LEU A 30 3.96 1.71 11.79
CA LEU A 30 5.28 1.11 11.60
C LEU A 30 5.90 0.88 12.96
N VAL A 31 6.33 -0.35 13.22
CA VAL A 31 7.14 -0.70 14.38
C VAL A 31 8.57 -0.86 13.89
N MET A 32 9.48 -0.07 14.43
CA MET A 32 10.87 -0.05 13.98
C MET A 32 11.76 -0.91 14.87
N ALA A 33 12.87 -1.36 14.28
CA ALA A 33 13.93 -2.01 15.02
C ALA A 33 14.57 -1.05 16.06
N PRO A 34 15.22 -1.59 17.09
CA PRO A 34 16.00 -0.79 18.05
C PRO A 34 17.04 0.09 17.34
N GLY A 35 17.23 1.32 17.82
CA GLY A 35 18.16 2.29 17.23
C GLY A 35 17.56 3.20 16.14
N SER A 36 16.27 3.05 15.85
CA SER A 36 15.51 4.04 15.06
C SER A 36 15.22 5.29 15.88
N CYS A 37 14.97 6.42 15.19
CA CYS A 37 14.67 7.71 15.84
C CYS A 37 13.47 7.62 16.81
N PHE A 38 12.46 6.84 16.43
CA PHE A 38 11.30 6.54 17.25
C PHE A 38 10.93 5.05 17.10
N PRO A 39 10.44 4.39 18.15
CA PRO A 39 10.13 2.96 18.11
C PRO A 39 8.86 2.65 17.30
N VAL A 40 7.90 3.58 17.26
CA VAL A 40 6.63 3.43 16.56
C VAL A 40 6.26 4.73 15.86
N TYR A 41 5.81 4.61 14.61
CA TYR A 41 5.27 5.71 13.80
C TYR A 41 3.87 5.34 13.34
N ASN A 42 3.03 6.34 13.10
CA ASN A 42 1.89 6.18 12.20
C ASN A 42 2.37 6.42 10.77
N ILE A 43 1.74 5.76 9.81
CA ILE A 43 1.98 5.97 8.39
C ILE A 43 0.64 6.25 7.70
N GLU A 44 0.65 7.24 6.81
CA GLU A 44 -0.42 7.49 5.84
C GLU A 44 0.17 7.44 4.42
N MET A 45 -0.33 6.53 3.59
CA MET A 45 0.04 6.43 2.18
C MET A 45 -1.13 6.88 1.32
N ASN A 46 -0.91 7.87 0.46
CA ASN A 46 -1.87 8.24 -0.57
C ASN A 46 -1.43 7.60 -1.89
N ILE A 47 -2.18 6.60 -2.34
CA ILE A 47 -1.85 5.73 -3.45
C ILE A 47 -2.69 6.11 -4.67
N GLN A 48 -2.02 6.23 -5.82
CA GLN A 48 -2.67 6.32 -7.13
C GLN A 48 -2.11 5.24 -8.06
N LEU A 49 -3.00 4.47 -8.69
CA LEU A 49 -2.69 3.43 -9.66
C LEU A 49 -3.07 3.91 -11.06
N VAL A 50 -2.09 3.94 -11.97
CA VAL A 50 -2.26 4.28 -13.39
C VAL A 50 -1.75 3.11 -14.23
N GLY A 51 -2.67 2.26 -14.69
CA GLY A 51 -2.29 0.99 -15.32
C GLY A 51 -1.70 0.03 -14.28
N THR A 52 -0.43 -0.35 -14.44
CA THR A 52 0.34 -1.12 -13.44
C THR A 52 1.25 -0.25 -12.58
N HIS A 53 1.43 1.02 -12.95
CA HIS A 53 2.31 1.93 -12.24
C HIS A 53 1.59 2.55 -11.04
N ILE A 54 2.27 2.54 -9.90
CA ILE A 54 1.82 3.15 -8.65
C ILE A 54 2.63 4.41 -8.41
N VAL A 55 1.96 5.50 -8.07
CA VAL A 55 2.58 6.74 -7.63
C VAL A 55 1.88 7.23 -6.38
N GLY A 56 2.59 7.97 -5.54
CA GLY A 56 1.96 8.49 -4.34
C GLY A 56 2.91 9.15 -3.36
N THR A 57 2.40 9.36 -2.14
CA THR A 57 3.17 9.95 -1.04
C THR A 57 3.00 9.14 0.23
N ALA A 58 4.10 8.93 0.94
CA ALA A 58 4.11 8.35 2.28
C ALA A 58 4.34 9.47 3.31
N TYR A 59 3.53 9.49 4.36
CA TYR A 59 3.63 10.40 5.48
C TYR A 59 3.81 9.60 6.77
N HIS A 60 5.04 9.61 7.27
CA HIS A 60 5.45 8.96 8.51
C HIS A 60 5.43 9.99 9.62
N TYR A 61 4.71 9.73 10.71
CA TYR A 61 4.62 10.70 11.80
C TYR A 61 4.44 10.03 13.15
N LYS A 62 5.13 10.58 14.14
CA LYS A 62 4.87 10.29 15.55
C LYS A 62 3.84 11.26 16.12
N ASP A 63 3.98 12.54 15.78
CA ASP A 63 3.12 13.64 16.17
C ASP A 63 3.19 14.76 15.13
N THR A 64 2.63 15.94 15.42
CA THR A 64 2.60 17.08 14.49
C THR A 64 3.96 17.74 14.26
N LEU A 65 4.94 17.52 15.14
CA LEU A 65 6.28 18.09 15.06
C LEU A 65 7.33 17.07 14.62
N ASN A 66 7.03 15.77 14.65
CA ASN A 66 7.98 14.71 14.32
C ASN A 66 7.45 13.90 13.14
N TYR A 67 7.88 14.26 11.93
CA TYR A 67 7.37 13.69 10.70
C TYR A 67 8.37 13.65 9.54
N VAL A 68 8.09 12.76 8.59
CA VAL A 68 8.74 12.65 7.29
C VAL A 68 7.65 12.46 6.24
N ARG A 69 7.74 13.19 5.13
CA ARG A 69 6.89 13.03 3.96
C ARG A 69 7.76 12.79 2.74
N GLU A 70 7.44 11.74 2.00
CA GLU A 70 8.21 11.26 0.85
C GLU A 70 7.26 10.99 -0.32
N TYR A 71 7.79 11.08 -1.55
CA TYR A 71 7.12 10.53 -2.71
C TYR A 71 7.64 9.12 -2.97
N PHE A 72 6.76 8.26 -3.48
CA PHE A 72 7.09 6.91 -3.87
C PHE A 72 6.56 6.58 -5.25
N GLU A 73 7.21 5.61 -5.86
CA GLU A 73 6.76 4.94 -7.07
C GLU A 73 6.71 3.43 -6.83
N GLY A 74 5.94 2.72 -7.64
CA GLY A 74 5.81 1.28 -7.51
C GLY A 74 5.19 0.62 -8.73
N GLU A 75 5.10 -0.70 -8.65
CA GLU A 75 4.53 -1.55 -9.69
C GLU A 75 3.58 -2.55 -9.07
N LEU A 76 2.44 -2.74 -9.71
CA LEU A 76 1.51 -3.85 -9.49
C LEU A 76 1.84 -4.98 -10.47
N ASN A 77 2.26 -6.12 -9.93
CA ASN A 77 2.37 -7.34 -10.71
C ASN A 77 0.98 -8.03 -10.76
N THR A 78 0.36 -8.00 -11.93
CA THR A 78 -0.97 -8.58 -12.17
C THR A 78 -1.00 -10.11 -12.13
N ASP A 79 0.14 -10.77 -12.32
CA ASP A 79 0.23 -12.23 -12.36
C ASP A 79 0.36 -12.82 -10.95
N SER A 80 1.05 -12.12 -10.06
CA SER A 80 1.31 -12.55 -8.68
C SER A 80 0.54 -11.78 -7.61
N ASN A 81 -0.31 -10.82 -7.99
CA ASN A 81 -1.00 -9.89 -7.08
C ASN A 81 -0.07 -9.22 -6.07
N PHE A 82 1.16 -8.94 -6.51
CA PHE A 82 2.21 -8.41 -5.67
C PHE A 82 2.44 -6.95 -5.98
N ILE A 83 2.56 -6.12 -4.95
CA ILE A 83 2.88 -4.70 -5.08
C ILE A 83 4.28 -4.44 -4.54
N SER A 84 5.13 -3.82 -5.37
CA SER A 84 6.42 -3.29 -4.94
C SER A 84 6.36 -1.77 -4.94
N ILE A 85 6.61 -1.14 -3.81
CA ILE A 85 6.69 0.33 -3.69
C ILE A 85 8.08 0.71 -3.18
N GLN A 86 8.65 1.76 -3.75
CA GLN A 86 9.93 2.34 -3.40
C GLN A 86 9.75 3.83 -3.15
N GLU A 87 10.05 4.28 -1.94
CA GLU A 87 10.22 5.71 -1.68
C GLU A 87 11.42 6.21 -2.50
N ASN A 88 11.28 7.33 -3.18
CA ASN A 88 12.29 7.83 -4.12
C ASN A 88 12.89 9.17 -3.69
N GLY A 89 12.22 9.89 -2.79
CA GLY A 89 12.78 11.13 -2.27
C GLY A 89 11.88 11.84 -1.27
N MET A 90 12.50 12.81 -0.61
CA MET A 90 11.90 13.60 0.46
C MET A 90 11.14 14.80 -0.09
N ILE A 91 9.89 14.96 0.37
CA ILE A 91 9.08 16.17 0.12
C ILE A 91 9.32 17.18 1.24
N SER A 92 9.21 16.73 2.49
CA SER A 92 9.35 17.57 3.68
C SER A 92 9.58 16.71 4.92
N PHE A 93 10.31 17.22 5.91
CA PHE A 93 10.46 16.53 7.18
C PHE A 93 10.73 17.50 8.32
N ASN A 94 10.41 17.06 9.52
CA ASN A 94 10.85 17.66 10.76
C ASN A 94 11.18 16.53 11.73
N VAL A 95 12.47 16.34 11.98
CA VAL A 95 13.00 15.33 12.90
C VAL A 95 14.14 15.95 13.71
N PRO A 96 14.46 15.41 14.90
CA PRO A 96 15.62 15.85 15.67
C PRO A 96 16.93 15.81 14.84
N ASP A 97 17.89 16.69 15.17
CA ASP A 97 19.15 16.80 14.43
C ASP A 97 20.02 15.51 14.48
N ASP A 98 19.82 14.68 15.50
CA ASP A 98 20.45 13.38 15.64
C ASP A 98 19.74 12.26 14.86
N CYS A 99 18.67 12.59 14.13
CA CYS A 99 17.89 11.66 13.33
C CYS A 99 18.00 11.95 11.82
N VAL A 100 18.12 10.88 11.04
CA VAL A 100 18.18 10.94 9.57
C VAL A 100 16.93 10.28 9.00
N PRO A 101 16.13 10.98 8.17
CA PRO A 101 15.05 10.36 7.42
C PRO A 101 15.54 9.20 6.55
N CYS A 102 14.75 8.13 6.47
CA CYS A 102 15.13 6.94 5.74
C CYS A 102 14.12 6.62 4.63
N ILE A 103 14.66 6.27 3.48
CA ILE A 103 13.90 5.74 2.35
C ILE A 103 13.62 4.25 2.57
N LYS A 104 12.38 3.82 2.35
CA LYS A 104 11.92 2.43 2.52
C LYS A 104 11.47 1.81 1.21
N LYS A 105 11.48 0.47 1.22
CA LYS A 105 10.89 -0.38 0.18
C LYS A 105 9.82 -1.24 0.81
N TYR A 106 8.66 -1.32 0.17
CA TYR A 106 7.52 -2.12 0.61
C TYR A 106 7.25 -3.23 -0.40
N GLN A 107 6.92 -4.39 0.15
CA GLN A 107 6.48 -5.56 -0.59
C GLN A 107 5.15 -5.99 0.03
N LEU A 108 4.06 -5.79 -0.72
CA LEU A 108 2.70 -6.05 -0.25
C LEU A 108 2.11 -7.25 -1.02
N THR A 109 1.42 -8.12 -0.28
CA THR A 109 0.83 -9.39 -0.73
C THR A 109 -0.63 -9.48 -0.29
#